data_AF-I2NVJ3-F1
#
_entry.id   AF-I2NVJ3-F1
#
_cell.length_a   1.000
_cell.length_b   1.000
_cell.length_c   1.000
_cell.angle_alpha   90.00
_cell.angle_beta   90.00
_cell.angle_gamma   90.00
#
_symmetry.space_group_name_H-M   'P 1'
#
loop_
_entity.id
_entity.type
_entity.pdbx_description
1 polymer ?
#
loop_
_entity_poly.entity_id
_entity_poly.type
_entity_poly.pdbx_seq_one_letter_code
_entity_poly.pdbx_strand_id
1 'polypeptide(L)'
;MLLAMQVSSFVLADGLNAINDPVMNPCIQRPDLAGCSGNNQSGGQARRIYKVPNRWGAIYFNAANWAIGYSENNTEGEEAARREALANCIDSGGGKNPIARSGEGCHLMTEYRNACGAIALGGVKGSGRVSAHGGASIKEAEQKAINGCEKNQSFKCTVRYSGCSYHPDYRR
;
A
#
# COMPACT_ATOMS: atom_id res chain seq x y z
N MET A 1 50.48 46.35 65.20
CA MET A 1 50.48 44.97 65.71
C MET A 1 49.77 44.12 64.67
N LEU A 2 50.53 43.43 63.80
CA LEU A 2 50.89 42.01 63.87
C LEU A 2 49.77 41.04 63.46
N LEU A 3 49.99 40.41 62.29
CA LEU A 3 49.73 39.02 61.87
C LEU A 3 48.31 38.42 61.94
N ALA A 4 47.75 38.06 60.77
CA ALA A 4 47.73 36.67 60.28
C ALA A 4 47.08 36.57 58.88
N MET A 5 47.78 35.95 57.92
CA MET A 5 47.16 35.28 56.77
C MET A 5 46.53 33.97 57.25
N GLN A 6 45.34 33.60 56.75
CA GLN A 6 45.06 32.25 56.20
C GLN A 6 43.60 32.07 55.74
N VAL A 7 43.49 31.70 54.45
CA VAL A 7 42.56 30.81 53.74
C VAL A 7 41.12 30.67 54.24
N SER A 8 40.15 30.98 53.36
CA SER A 8 38.84 30.33 53.40
C SER A 8 38.25 30.21 51.99
N SER A 9 38.42 29.00 51.48
CA SER A 9 37.54 28.23 50.60
C SER A 9 36.78 28.97 49.49
N PHE A 10 37.31 28.83 48.28
CA PHE A 10 36.50 28.77 47.07
C PHE A 10 35.42 27.70 47.29
N VAL A 11 34.18 28.11 47.51
CA VAL A 11 33.04 27.21 47.40
C VAL A 11 32.39 27.54 46.07
N LEU A 12 32.55 26.61 45.12
CA LEU A 12 31.79 26.53 43.90
C LEU A 12 30.32 26.83 44.20
N ALA A 13 29.76 27.86 43.59
CA ALA A 13 28.33 27.96 43.41
C ALA A 13 27.93 26.93 42.34
N ASP A 14 27.80 25.67 42.74
CA ASP A 14 27.05 24.71 41.94
C ASP A 14 25.57 25.05 42.08
N GLY A 15 24.98 25.49 40.97
CA GLY A 15 23.57 25.77 40.85
C GLY A 15 22.75 24.57 41.29
N LEU A 16 22.06 24.70 42.42
CA LEU A 16 21.13 23.69 42.90
C LEU A 16 19.87 23.72 42.03
N ASN A 17 19.72 22.65 41.24
CA ASN A 17 18.52 22.25 40.52
C ASN A 17 17.28 22.26 41.45
N ALA A 18 16.53 23.35 41.45
CA ALA A 18 15.22 23.45 42.11
C ALA A 18 14.12 22.59 41.45
N ILE A 19 14.46 21.76 40.46
CA ILE A 19 13.51 20.93 39.70
C ILE A 19 13.22 19.58 40.40
N ASN A 20 14.06 19.17 41.36
CA ASN A 20 13.95 17.86 42.01
C ASN A 20 13.60 17.92 43.51
N ASP A 21 13.11 19.04 44.03
CA ASP A 21 12.57 19.09 45.38
C ASP A 21 11.11 18.55 45.39
N PRO A 22 10.82 17.44 46.09
CA PRO A 22 9.48 16.85 46.13
C PRO A 22 8.40 17.74 46.75
N VAL A 23 8.79 18.81 47.46
CA VAL A 23 7.86 19.82 48.00
C VAL A 23 7.46 20.84 46.92
N MET A 24 8.32 21.08 45.92
CA MET A 24 8.14 22.12 44.92
C MET A 24 7.71 21.61 43.55
N ASN A 25 7.69 20.29 43.32
CA ASN A 25 7.17 19.72 42.07
C ASN A 25 5.63 19.53 42.15
N PRO A 26 4.82 20.39 41.49
CA PRO A 26 3.36 20.29 41.54
C PRO A 26 2.84 18.96 40.97
N CYS A 27 3.62 18.26 40.16
CA CYS A 27 3.24 16.98 39.56
C CYS A 27 3.37 15.78 40.51
N ILE A 28 4.10 15.92 41.62
CA ILE A 28 4.15 14.90 42.68
C ILE A 28 2.95 15.07 43.63
N GLN A 29 2.58 16.32 43.92
CA GLN A 29 1.48 16.66 44.84
C GLN A 29 0.10 16.54 44.16
N ARG A 30 0.01 16.83 42.85
CA ARG A 30 -1.22 16.82 42.04
C ARG A 30 -0.96 16.18 40.68
N PRO A 31 -0.85 14.83 40.62
CA PRO A 31 -0.51 14.12 39.40
C PRO A 31 -1.59 14.22 38.30
N ASP A 32 -2.79 14.66 38.66
CA ASP A 32 -3.95 14.90 37.80
C ASP A 32 -3.96 16.29 37.14
N LEU A 33 -3.03 17.18 37.49
CA LEU A 33 -2.92 18.51 36.88
C LEU A 33 -2.52 18.39 35.39
N ALA A 34 -3.19 19.14 34.52
CA ALA A 34 -2.87 19.17 33.10
C ALA A 34 -1.40 19.59 32.88
N GLY A 35 -0.63 18.73 32.21
CA GLY A 35 0.82 18.92 31.98
C GLY A 35 1.73 18.12 32.91
N CYS A 36 1.21 17.47 33.95
CA CYS A 36 2.00 16.65 34.88
C CYS A 36 2.09 15.16 34.51
N SER A 37 1.38 14.74 33.47
CA SER A 37 1.47 13.38 32.93
C SER A 37 2.74 13.24 32.06
N GLY A 38 3.86 12.94 32.70
CA GLY A 38 5.06 12.46 32.02
C GLY A 38 4.76 11.18 31.25
N ASN A 39 4.65 11.29 29.92
CA ASN A 39 4.72 10.24 28.88
C ASN A 39 3.97 8.91 29.05
N ASN A 40 3.13 8.73 30.06
CA ASN A 40 2.22 7.59 30.14
C ASN A 40 0.87 7.99 29.56
N GLN A 41 0.79 7.92 28.23
CA GLN A 41 -0.46 7.87 27.49
C GLN A 41 -1.35 6.75 28.06
N SER A 42 -2.25 7.08 28.98
CA SER A 42 -3.32 6.17 29.38
C SER A 42 -4.52 6.96 29.89
N GLY A 43 -5.51 7.14 29.01
CA GLY A 43 -6.81 7.65 29.38
C GLY A 43 -7.62 8.21 28.20
N GLY A 44 -8.22 7.33 27.38
CA GLY A 44 -9.45 7.69 26.66
C GLY A 44 -9.47 7.66 25.12
N GLN A 45 -8.36 7.38 24.44
CA GLN A 45 -8.42 7.03 23.02
C GLN A 45 -7.83 5.65 22.81
N ALA A 46 -8.67 4.62 22.94
CA ALA A 46 -8.37 3.34 22.33
C ALA A 46 -7.95 3.63 20.89
N ARG A 47 -6.69 3.35 20.53
CA ARG A 47 -6.24 3.44 19.13
C ARG A 47 -7.25 2.61 18.35
N ARG A 48 -8.15 3.26 17.61
CA ARG A 48 -9.09 2.55 16.75
C ARG A 48 -8.23 1.89 15.68
N ILE A 49 -7.89 0.62 15.88
CA ILE A 49 -7.22 -0.20 14.89
C ILE A 49 -8.25 -0.40 13.78
N TYR A 50 -8.24 0.48 12.78
CA TYR A 50 -9.07 0.31 11.61
C TYR A 50 -8.46 -0.82 10.78
N LYS A 51 -9.08 -2.00 10.83
CA LYS A 51 -8.69 -3.11 9.96
C LYS A 51 -9.16 -2.76 8.55
N VAL A 52 -8.27 -2.17 7.76
CA VAL A 52 -8.53 -1.95 6.33
C VAL A 52 -8.76 -3.33 5.70
N PRO A 53 -9.96 -3.60 5.14
CA PRO A 53 -10.22 -4.89 4.52
C PRO A 53 -9.26 -5.10 3.35
N ASN A 54 -8.87 -6.34 3.12
CA ASN A 54 -8.14 -6.66 1.91
C ASN A 54 -9.04 -6.36 0.72
N ARG A 55 -8.46 -5.74 -0.29
CA ARG A 55 -9.14 -5.47 -1.54
C ARG A 55 -8.44 -6.23 -2.66
N TRP A 56 -9.25 -6.83 -3.50
CA TRP A 56 -8.80 -7.70 -4.58
C TRP A 56 -9.12 -7.07 -5.92
N GLY A 57 -8.27 -7.37 -6.89
CA GLY A 57 -8.52 -7.14 -8.30
C GLY A 57 -7.99 -8.31 -9.10
N ALA A 58 -8.57 -8.49 -10.28
CA ALA A 58 -8.19 -9.52 -11.23
C ALA A 58 -8.26 -8.95 -12.65
N ILE A 59 -7.49 -9.52 -13.57
CA ILE A 59 -7.55 -9.20 -14.99
C ILE A 59 -7.72 -10.49 -15.77
N TYR A 60 -8.76 -10.54 -16.61
CA TYR A 60 -9.03 -11.59 -17.57
C TYR A 60 -8.82 -11.09 -18.99
N PHE A 61 -8.44 -12.00 -19.89
CA PHE A 61 -8.16 -11.68 -21.28
C PHE A 61 -8.65 -12.76 -22.23
N ASN A 62 -9.23 -12.33 -23.35
CA ASN A 62 -9.54 -13.19 -24.50
C ASN A 62 -8.56 -12.89 -25.64
N ALA A 63 -7.76 -13.88 -26.04
CA ALA A 63 -6.76 -13.71 -27.09
C ALA A 63 -7.35 -13.59 -28.51
N ALA A 64 -8.54 -14.15 -28.75
CA ALA A 64 -9.17 -14.19 -30.06
C ALA A 64 -9.76 -12.83 -30.46
N ASN A 65 -10.36 -12.10 -29.52
CA ASN A 65 -10.94 -10.79 -29.77
C ASN A 65 -10.25 -9.62 -29.07
N TRP A 66 -9.28 -9.90 -28.20
CA TRP A 66 -8.59 -8.95 -27.32
C TRP A 66 -9.49 -8.27 -26.28
N ALA A 67 -10.62 -8.91 -25.92
CA ALA A 67 -11.43 -8.46 -24.79
C ALA A 67 -10.64 -8.56 -23.49
N ILE A 68 -10.76 -7.52 -22.66
CA ILE A 68 -10.14 -7.43 -21.34
C ILE A 68 -11.28 -7.23 -20.36
N GLY A 69 -11.30 -8.03 -19.30
CA GLY A 69 -12.14 -7.78 -18.14
C GLY A 69 -11.26 -7.57 -16.92
N TYR A 70 -11.69 -6.70 -16.03
CA TYR A 70 -10.96 -6.44 -14.80
C TYR A 70 -11.93 -6.19 -13.66
N SER A 71 -11.46 -6.41 -12.44
CA SER A 71 -12.12 -5.97 -11.23
C SER A 71 -11.13 -5.18 -10.38
N GLU A 72 -11.66 -4.21 -9.66
CA GLU A 72 -10.93 -3.36 -8.74
C GLU A 72 -11.70 -3.28 -7.43
N ASN A 73 -11.00 -2.92 -6.35
CA ASN A 73 -11.64 -2.56 -5.10
C ASN A 73 -12.59 -3.61 -4.49
N ASN A 74 -12.50 -4.87 -4.91
CA ASN A 74 -13.42 -5.90 -4.47
C ASN A 74 -13.11 -6.28 -3.01
N THR A 75 -14.09 -6.10 -2.13
CA THR A 75 -13.96 -6.35 -0.69
C THR A 75 -14.53 -7.70 -0.24
N GLU A 76 -15.23 -8.39 -1.13
CA GLU A 76 -15.84 -9.70 -0.85
C GLU A 76 -14.78 -10.81 -0.87
N GLY A 77 -13.76 -10.69 -1.72
CA GLY A 77 -12.61 -11.58 -1.73
C GLY A 77 -12.03 -11.84 -3.11
N GLU A 78 -11.02 -12.72 -3.15
CA GLU A 78 -10.32 -13.12 -4.39
C GLU A 78 -11.27 -13.74 -5.41
N GLU A 79 -12.09 -14.71 -5.00
CA GLU A 79 -13.03 -15.38 -5.90
C GLU A 79 -14.13 -14.47 -6.44
N ALA A 80 -14.59 -13.51 -5.63
CA ALA A 80 -15.53 -12.50 -6.08
C ALA A 80 -14.87 -11.57 -7.12
N ALA A 81 -13.63 -11.14 -6.87
CA ALA A 81 -12.85 -10.36 -7.82
C ALA A 81 -12.63 -11.09 -9.15
N ARG A 82 -12.31 -12.40 -9.11
CA ARG A 82 -12.16 -13.23 -10.31
C ARG A 82 -13.46 -13.33 -11.09
N ARG A 83 -14.58 -13.59 -10.42
CA ARG A 83 -15.89 -13.72 -11.05
C ARG A 83 -16.33 -12.42 -11.72
N GLU A 84 -16.14 -11.29 -11.06
CA GLU A 84 -16.43 -9.96 -11.60
C GLU A 84 -15.57 -9.65 -12.82
N ALA A 85 -14.26 -9.88 -12.74
CA ALA A 85 -13.36 -9.66 -13.87
C ALA A 85 -13.66 -10.58 -15.06
N LEU A 86 -14.02 -11.85 -14.81
CA LEU A 86 -14.45 -12.79 -15.84
C LEU A 86 -15.74 -12.33 -16.52
N ALA A 87 -16.76 -11.93 -15.74
CA ALA A 87 -18.01 -11.40 -16.27
C ALA A 87 -17.76 -10.16 -17.14
N ASN A 88 -16.95 -9.21 -16.65
CA ASN A 88 -16.56 -8.02 -17.42
C ASN A 88 -15.83 -8.37 -18.73
N CYS A 89 -15.00 -9.42 -18.73
CA CYS A 89 -14.32 -9.89 -19.94
C CYS A 89 -15.31 -10.47 -20.94
N ILE A 90 -16.27 -11.26 -20.46
CA ILE A 90 -17.34 -11.85 -21.27
C ILE A 90 -18.21 -10.77 -21.90
N ASP A 91 -18.63 -9.78 -21.10
CA ASP A 91 -19.46 -8.64 -21.53
C ASP A 91 -18.74 -7.73 -22.52
N SER A 92 -17.42 -7.61 -22.38
CA SER A 92 -16.54 -6.94 -23.36
C SER A 92 -16.37 -7.73 -24.67
N GLY A 93 -17.15 -8.80 -24.86
CA GLY A 93 -17.19 -9.64 -26.06
C GLY A 93 -16.39 -10.94 -25.92
N GLY A 94 -15.63 -11.13 -24.84
CA GLY A 94 -14.74 -12.27 -24.62
C GLY A 94 -15.45 -13.62 -24.41
N GLY A 95 -16.77 -13.64 -24.24
CA GLY A 95 -17.58 -14.86 -24.12
C GLY A 95 -18.11 -15.43 -25.44
N LYS A 96 -17.87 -14.75 -26.58
CA LYS A 96 -18.25 -15.25 -27.91
C LYS A 96 -17.07 -15.92 -28.61
N ASN A 97 -17.36 -16.86 -29.50
CA ASN A 97 -16.37 -17.48 -30.39
C ASN A 97 -15.53 -16.41 -31.12
N PRO A 98 -14.22 -16.63 -31.32
CA PRO A 98 -13.51 -17.90 -31.09
C PRO A 98 -13.14 -18.12 -29.63
N ILE A 99 -13.39 -19.34 -29.15
CA ILE A 99 -12.75 -19.89 -27.96
C ILE A 99 -11.28 -20.15 -28.30
N ALA A 100 -10.34 -19.77 -27.43
CA ALA A 100 -8.93 -20.09 -27.64
C ALA A 100 -8.73 -21.62 -27.73
N ARG A 101 -7.61 -22.10 -28.26
CA ARG A 101 -7.32 -23.56 -28.33
C ARG A 101 -7.44 -24.28 -26.98
N SER A 102 -7.36 -23.54 -25.88
CA SER A 102 -7.54 -23.94 -24.48
C SER A 102 -8.98 -24.19 -24.03
N GLY A 103 -10.00 -23.91 -24.84
CA GLY A 103 -11.39 -24.24 -24.50
C GLY A 103 -12.17 -23.19 -23.69
N GLU A 104 -11.56 -22.06 -23.33
CA GLU A 104 -12.27 -20.91 -22.71
C GLU A 104 -12.04 -19.63 -23.53
N GLY A 105 -13.02 -18.72 -23.50
CA GLY A 105 -12.92 -17.43 -24.19
C GLY A 105 -12.04 -16.44 -23.42
N CYS A 106 -12.27 -16.28 -22.12
CA CYS A 106 -11.52 -15.40 -21.25
C CYS A 106 -10.70 -16.20 -20.24
N HIS A 107 -9.42 -15.90 -20.10
CA HIS A 107 -8.54 -16.55 -19.12
C HIS A 107 -8.00 -15.55 -18.09
N LEU A 108 -7.82 -16.02 -16.86
CA LEU A 108 -7.18 -15.24 -15.81
C LEU A 108 -5.72 -14.96 -16.18
N MET A 109 -5.35 -13.68 -16.23
CA MET A 109 -4.00 -13.24 -16.55
C MET A 109 -3.21 -12.89 -15.29
N THR A 110 -3.84 -12.18 -14.36
CA THR A 110 -3.22 -11.82 -13.08
C THR A 110 -4.29 -11.48 -12.05
N GLU A 111 -3.92 -11.61 -10.78
CA GLU A 111 -4.70 -11.17 -9.63
C GLU A 111 -3.78 -10.48 -8.63
N TYR A 112 -4.35 -9.58 -7.84
CA TYR A 112 -3.58 -8.75 -6.96
C TYR A 112 -4.41 -8.34 -5.73
N ARG A 113 -3.76 -8.42 -4.57
CA ARG A 113 -4.34 -8.07 -3.27
C ARG A 113 -3.63 -6.84 -2.71
N ASN A 114 -4.39 -5.81 -2.37
CA ASN A 114 -3.88 -4.53 -1.88
C ASN A 114 -2.72 -3.99 -2.73
N ALA A 115 -2.84 -4.13 -4.05
CA ALA A 115 -1.79 -3.86 -5.01
C ALA A 115 -2.42 -3.37 -6.31
N CYS A 116 -1.59 -3.11 -7.32
CA CYS A 116 -2.05 -2.72 -8.65
C CYS A 116 -1.75 -3.81 -9.66
N GLY A 117 -2.55 -3.88 -10.71
CA GLY A 117 -2.34 -4.76 -11.85
C GLY A 117 -2.34 -3.96 -13.14
N ALA A 118 -1.63 -4.46 -14.14
CA ALA A 118 -1.66 -3.91 -15.48
C ALA A 118 -1.58 -5.03 -16.51
N ILE A 119 -2.10 -4.76 -17.71
CA ILE A 119 -2.03 -5.64 -18.88
C ILE A 119 -1.53 -4.85 -20.09
N ALA A 120 -0.54 -5.41 -20.79
CA ALA A 120 0.06 -4.84 -21.98
C ALA A 120 -0.07 -5.80 -23.16
N LEU A 121 -0.31 -5.24 -24.34
CA LEU A 121 -0.49 -5.96 -25.58
C LEU A 121 0.41 -5.36 -26.67
N GLY A 122 0.96 -6.20 -27.54
CA GLY A 122 1.75 -5.78 -28.69
C GLY A 122 1.70 -6.77 -29.84
N GLY A 123 2.13 -6.34 -31.02
CA GLY A 123 2.06 -7.13 -32.25
C GLY A 123 0.66 -7.12 -32.88
N VAL A 124 0.38 -8.13 -33.71
CA VAL A 124 -0.87 -8.22 -34.50
C VAL A 124 -1.84 -9.21 -33.86
N LYS A 125 -3.13 -8.91 -33.86
CA LYS A 125 -4.16 -9.82 -33.34
C LYS A 125 -4.04 -11.22 -33.97
N GLY A 126 -3.95 -12.25 -33.13
CA GLY A 126 -3.71 -13.64 -33.53
C GLY A 126 -2.26 -14.12 -33.47
N SER A 127 -1.26 -13.22 -33.56
CA SER A 127 0.18 -13.54 -33.44
C SER A 127 0.94 -12.65 -32.46
N GLY A 128 0.24 -11.68 -31.86
CA GLY A 128 0.78 -10.74 -30.89
C GLY A 128 1.00 -11.37 -29.53
N ARG A 129 1.56 -10.58 -28.62
CA ARG A 129 1.76 -10.97 -27.23
C ARG A 129 0.93 -10.15 -26.28
N VAL A 130 0.66 -10.79 -25.15
CA VAL A 130 -0.02 -10.22 -24.00
C VAL A 130 0.77 -10.59 -22.75
N SER A 131 0.85 -9.66 -21.80
CA SER A 131 1.37 -9.94 -20.47
C SER A 131 0.62 -9.07 -19.46
N ALA A 132 0.24 -9.64 -18.34
CA ALA A 132 -0.33 -8.92 -17.22
C ALA A 132 0.42 -9.26 -15.94
N HIS A 133 0.63 -8.26 -15.08
CA HIS A 133 1.37 -8.43 -13.83
C HIS A 133 0.85 -7.50 -12.74
N GLY A 134 0.97 -7.97 -11.50
CA GLY A 134 0.81 -7.17 -10.30
C GLY A 134 2.07 -6.39 -9.90
N GLY A 135 1.89 -5.26 -9.22
CA GLY A 135 2.94 -4.43 -8.65
C GLY A 135 2.44 -3.64 -7.44
N ALA A 136 3.35 -3.14 -6.61
CA ALA A 136 2.97 -2.30 -5.46
C ALA A 136 2.39 -0.94 -5.90
N SER A 137 2.69 -0.51 -7.13
CA SER A 137 2.15 0.69 -7.75
C SER A 137 1.72 0.44 -9.20
N ILE A 138 0.91 1.34 -9.76
CA ILE A 138 0.54 1.32 -11.19
C ILE A 138 1.79 1.28 -12.06
N LYS A 139 2.76 2.17 -11.82
CA LYS A 139 4.00 2.24 -12.61
C LYS A 139 4.79 0.94 -12.60
N GLU A 140 4.87 0.29 -11.44
CA GLU A 140 5.57 -1.01 -11.34
C GLU A 140 4.81 -2.11 -12.10
N ALA A 141 3.47 -2.17 -11.95
CA ALA A 141 2.63 -3.13 -12.66
C ALA A 141 2.74 -2.95 -14.18
N GLU A 142 2.66 -1.71 -14.66
CA GLU A 142 2.81 -1.34 -16.07
C GLU A 142 4.18 -1.74 -16.63
N GLN A 143 5.26 -1.43 -15.90
CA GLN A 143 6.61 -1.79 -16.32
C GLN A 143 6.77 -3.31 -16.41
N LYS A 144 6.25 -4.07 -15.44
CA LYS A 144 6.27 -5.53 -15.47
C LYS A 144 5.47 -6.09 -16.64
N ALA A 145 4.28 -5.54 -16.91
CA ALA A 145 3.44 -5.94 -18.04
C ALA A 145 4.14 -5.66 -19.39
N ILE A 146 4.73 -4.48 -19.58
CA ILE A 146 5.51 -4.15 -20.78
C ILE A 146 6.70 -5.11 -20.92
N ASN A 147 7.50 -5.27 -19.87
CA ASN A 147 8.69 -6.12 -19.91
C ASN A 147 8.34 -7.58 -20.24
N GLY A 148 7.26 -8.11 -19.67
CA GLY A 148 6.78 -9.46 -19.97
C GLY A 148 6.28 -9.60 -21.42
N CYS A 149 5.59 -8.58 -21.94
CA CYS A 149 5.05 -8.57 -23.29
C CYS A 149 6.15 -8.44 -24.37
N GLU A 150 7.12 -7.54 -24.15
CA GLU A 150 8.21 -7.25 -25.10
C GLU A 150 9.37 -8.26 -25.02
N LYS A 151 9.38 -9.17 -24.03
CA LYS A 151 10.48 -10.10 -23.82
C LYS A 151 10.75 -10.91 -25.09
N ASN A 152 11.96 -10.72 -25.63
CA ASN A 152 12.45 -11.34 -26.87
C ASN A 152 11.58 -11.03 -28.11
N GLN A 153 10.90 -9.88 -28.14
CA GLN A 153 10.09 -9.43 -29.27
C GLN A 153 10.72 -8.22 -29.96
N SER A 154 10.47 -8.07 -31.26
CA SER A 154 10.90 -6.91 -32.06
C SER A 154 9.88 -5.77 -32.04
N PHE A 155 8.64 -6.03 -31.58
CA PHE A 155 7.58 -5.04 -31.48
C PHE A 155 7.47 -4.46 -30.07
N LYS A 156 6.88 -3.26 -30.00
CA LYS A 156 6.51 -2.61 -28.75
C LYS A 156 5.14 -3.02 -28.27
N CYS A 157 5.00 -3.09 -26.96
CA CYS A 157 3.73 -3.33 -26.29
C CYS A 157 3.20 -2.04 -25.67
N THR A 158 1.88 -1.91 -25.64
CA THR A 158 1.18 -0.79 -25.02
C THR A 158 0.33 -1.32 -23.89
N VAL A 159 0.39 -0.64 -22.75
CA VAL A 159 -0.53 -0.88 -21.64
C VAL A 159 -1.94 -0.59 -22.12
N ARG A 160 -2.84 -1.57 -21.98
CA ARG A 160 -4.25 -1.42 -22.33
C ARG A 160 -5.12 -1.12 -21.13
N TYR A 161 -4.69 -1.56 -19.96
CA TYR A 161 -5.34 -1.27 -18.70
C TYR A 161 -4.32 -1.35 -17.57
N SER A 162 -4.46 -0.46 -16.60
CA SER A 162 -3.77 -0.49 -15.32
C SER A 162 -4.68 0.08 -14.24
N GLY A 163 -4.61 -0.50 -13.05
CA GLY A 163 -5.60 -0.28 -12.01
C GLY A 163 -5.17 -0.83 -10.67
N CYS A 164 -5.77 -0.36 -9.57
CA CYS A 164 -5.41 -0.78 -8.22
C CYS A 164 -6.60 -1.36 -7.48
N SER A 165 -6.35 -2.41 -6.70
CA SER A 165 -7.37 -2.96 -5.84
C SER A 165 -7.61 -2.11 -4.60
N TYR A 166 -6.69 -1.22 -4.21
CA TYR A 166 -6.91 -0.31 -3.09
C TYR A 166 -7.53 1.02 -3.53
N HIS A 167 -8.41 1.58 -2.70
CA HIS A 167 -8.97 2.91 -2.89
C HIS A 167 -7.87 3.99 -2.77
N PRO A 168 -7.87 5.06 -3.60
CA PRO A 168 -6.90 6.16 -3.54
C PRO A 168 -6.72 6.78 -2.15
N ASP A 169 -7.78 6.80 -1.35
CA ASP A 169 -7.79 7.37 0.00
C ASP A 169 -7.00 6.56 1.03
N TYR A 170 -6.62 5.32 0.70
CA TYR A 170 -5.78 4.47 1.55
C TYR A 170 -4.31 4.46 1.10
N ARG A 171 -3.89 5.42 0.26
CA ARG A 171 -2.45 5.65 -0.01
C ARG A 171 -1.77 6.04 1.31
N ARG A 172 -0.82 5.21 1.75
CA ARG A 172 0.05 5.52 2.88
C ARG A 172 1.02 6.63 2.52
#